data_AF-A0A8J5NC42-F1
#
_entry.id   AF-A0A8J5NC42-F1
#
_cell.length_a   1.000
_cell.length_b   1.000
_cell.length_c   1.000
_cell.angle_alpha   90.00
_cell.angle_beta   90.00
_cell.angle_gamma   90.00
#
_symmetry.space_group_name_H-M   'P 1'
#
loop_
_entity.id
_entity.type
_entity.pdbx_description
1 polymer ?
#
loop_
_entity_poly.entity_id
_entity_poly.type
_entity_poly.pdbx_seq_one_letter_code
_entity_poly.pdbx_strand_id
1 'polypeptide(L)'
;MTSSRLQASRVVVLFMVGTGSTSFIGLAYDLCSKNKFNVINVNTTKKNPTLSLTDQMRLVYNMSNWEEKKPGIYHGHLAYLDFNRFGVNVQPLYINIIRNPLERLVSHYYFIRYGDDLMPQRVYKKMGDKMTLDECVALQHPDCSTNHLWMQIPFFCGHYAECWIPGSSWALEMAKHNLVQNYFLVGVTEELEDFVAMLEYSLPRLFKGALDLYVSGSKSHIRKTSKKIMPSDETITKLQNTKVWRLENEFYNFALDHFHFLRKKTLVEAGHGGVLVDRGQNFVYGKIKPKKS
;
A
#
# COMPACT_ATOMS: atom_id res chain seq x y z
N MET A 1 -15.25 9.49 29.59
CA MET A 1 -14.47 8.25 29.41
C MET A 1 -13.96 8.23 27.97
N THR A 2 -12.67 8.48 27.80
CA THR A 2 -11.98 8.56 26.50
C THR A 2 -11.80 7.16 25.90
N SER A 3 -12.84 6.69 25.22
CA SER A 3 -12.85 5.43 24.48
C SER A 3 -12.14 5.59 23.13
N SER A 4 -10.84 5.86 23.15
CA SER A 4 -9.94 5.73 21.99
C SER A 4 -8.49 5.39 22.38
N ARG A 5 -8.24 5.06 23.66
CA ARG A 5 -7.00 4.41 24.09
C ARG A 5 -7.01 2.92 23.73
N LEU A 6 -7.27 2.60 22.46
CA LEU A 6 -6.85 1.31 21.91
C LEU A 6 -5.32 1.32 21.93
N GLN A 7 -4.71 0.75 22.97
CA GLN A 7 -3.31 0.28 23.04
C GLN A 7 -2.30 1.03 22.16
N ALA A 8 -2.38 2.37 22.12
CA ALA A 8 -1.72 3.16 21.09
C ALA A 8 -0.19 3.14 21.23
N SER A 9 0.32 2.60 22.34
CA SER A 9 1.73 2.40 22.67
C SER A 9 2.46 1.35 21.84
N ARG A 10 1.75 0.53 21.05
CA ARG A 10 2.36 -0.58 20.30
C ARG A 10 1.99 -0.64 18.82
N VAL A 11 1.56 0.49 18.23
CA VAL A 11 1.19 0.50 16.82
C VAL A 11 2.44 0.34 15.95
N VAL A 12 2.52 -0.82 15.32
CA VAL A 12 3.48 -1.14 14.26
C VAL A 12 2.68 -1.10 12.97
N VAL A 13 2.93 -0.11 12.12
CA VAL A 13 2.28 -0.05 10.81
C VAL A 13 3.18 -0.70 9.78
N LEU A 14 2.69 -1.70 9.05
CA LEU A 14 3.40 -2.32 7.94
C LEU A 14 2.87 -1.77 6.62
N PHE A 15 3.71 -1.00 5.92
CA PHE A 15 3.43 -0.48 4.59
C PHE A 15 4.21 -1.29 3.54
N MET A 16 3.50 -2.18 2.84
CA MET A 16 4.09 -3.14 1.90
C MET A 16 3.98 -2.63 0.47
N VAL A 17 5.07 -2.09 -0.04
CA VAL A 17 5.09 -1.18 -1.20
C VAL A 17 4.35 -1.71 -2.43
N GLY A 18 3.20 -1.10 -2.73
CA GLY A 18 2.69 -0.82 -4.08
C GLY A 18 2.77 0.69 -4.37
N THR A 19 2.78 1.05 -5.64
CA THR A 19 2.56 2.40 -6.23
C THR A 19 2.18 3.58 -5.32
N GLY A 20 2.82 4.75 -5.54
CA GLY A 20 2.55 5.97 -4.74
C GLY A 20 3.23 6.01 -3.37
N SER A 21 3.90 4.92 -2.99
CA SER A 21 4.60 4.74 -1.71
C SER A 21 5.60 5.83 -1.35
N THR A 22 6.28 6.44 -2.33
CA THR A 22 7.32 7.44 -2.03
C THR A 22 6.68 8.72 -1.47
N SER A 23 5.59 9.20 -2.06
CA SER A 23 4.82 10.34 -1.54
C SER A 23 4.29 10.05 -0.14
N PHE A 24 3.61 8.92 0.06
CA PHE A 24 3.00 8.59 1.34
C PHE A 24 4.04 8.40 2.46
N ILE A 25 5.11 7.66 2.20
CA ILE A 25 6.19 7.47 3.18
C ILE A 25 6.95 8.79 3.43
N GLY A 26 7.01 9.69 2.44
CA GLY A 26 7.50 11.05 2.62
C GLY A 26 6.75 11.80 3.73
N LEU A 27 5.42 11.71 3.75
CA LEU A 27 4.60 12.27 4.83
C LEU A 27 4.96 11.65 6.18
N ALA A 28 5.15 10.33 6.24
CA ALA A 28 5.52 9.66 7.48
C ALA A 28 6.87 10.16 8.02
N TYR A 29 7.87 10.36 7.16
CA TYR A 29 9.16 10.93 7.55
C TYR A 29 9.06 12.38 8.02
N ASP A 30 8.25 13.20 7.35
CA ASP A 30 8.07 14.60 7.73
C ASP A 30 7.30 14.73 9.08
N LEU A 31 6.42 13.77 9.41
CA LEU A 31 5.62 13.77 10.64
C LEU A 31 6.28 13.08 11.84
N CYS A 32 7.24 12.18 11.63
CA CYS A 32 7.73 11.28 12.69
C CYS A 32 8.29 12.01 13.90
N SER A 33 9.03 13.10 13.68
CA SER A 33 9.61 13.93 14.75
C SER A 33 8.53 14.66 15.55
N LYS A 34 7.52 15.22 14.86
CA LYS A 34 6.42 15.97 15.48
C LYS A 34 5.50 15.06 16.28
N ASN A 35 5.17 13.90 15.71
CA ASN A 35 4.20 12.95 16.27
C ASN A 35 4.86 11.86 17.15
N LYS A 36 6.19 11.90 17.32
CA LYS A 36 6.98 11.05 18.23
C LYS A 36 6.83 9.55 17.92
N PHE A 37 7.12 9.17 16.68
CA PHE A 37 7.17 7.78 16.24
C PHE A 37 8.40 7.52 15.36
N ASN A 38 8.72 6.25 15.11
CA ASN A 38 9.86 5.86 14.28
C ASN A 38 9.43 5.49 12.86
N VAL A 39 10.25 5.77 11.85
CA VAL A 39 10.05 5.28 10.48
C VAL A 39 11.23 4.39 10.11
N ILE A 40 10.95 3.12 9.82
CA ILE A 40 11.98 2.09 9.57
C ILE A 40 11.79 1.49 8.18
N ASN A 41 12.82 1.55 7.36
CA ASN A 41 12.85 0.85 6.07
C ASN A 41 13.34 -0.59 6.26
N VAL A 42 12.54 -1.56 5.81
CA VAL A 42 12.90 -2.98 5.75
C VAL A 42 13.40 -3.30 4.35
N ASN A 43 14.73 -3.37 4.21
CA ASN A 43 15.38 -3.75 2.96
C ASN A 43 15.60 -5.26 2.86
N THR A 44 15.33 -5.83 1.69
CA THR A 44 15.59 -7.24 1.38
C THR A 44 16.70 -7.39 0.36
N THR A 45 17.47 -8.47 0.48
CA THR A 45 18.52 -8.83 -0.48
C THR A 45 17.91 -8.96 -1.88
N LYS A 46 18.52 -8.27 -2.85
CA LYS A 46 18.03 -8.20 -4.25
C LYS A 46 16.58 -7.71 -4.41
N LYS A 47 16.02 -7.04 -3.40
CA LYS A 47 14.60 -6.63 -3.36
C LYS A 47 13.62 -7.80 -3.53
N ASN A 48 13.98 -8.98 -3.04
CA ASN A 48 13.08 -10.12 -3.04
C ASN A 48 11.87 -9.81 -2.13
N PRO A 49 10.62 -9.90 -2.63
CA PRO A 49 9.44 -9.65 -1.81
C PRO A 49 9.12 -10.77 -0.83
N THR A 50 9.78 -11.92 -0.95
CA THR A 50 9.62 -13.07 -0.05
C THR A 50 10.84 -13.25 0.84
N LEU A 51 10.57 -13.64 2.08
CA LEU A 51 11.57 -14.02 3.08
C LEU A 51 11.61 -15.53 3.28
N SER A 52 12.81 -16.03 3.62
CA SER A 52 12.96 -17.40 4.12
C SER A 52 12.17 -17.58 5.43
N LEU A 53 11.79 -18.81 5.80
CA LEU A 53 11.05 -19.05 7.05
C LEU A 53 11.80 -18.53 8.29
N THR A 54 13.14 -18.65 8.30
CA THR A 54 13.97 -18.15 9.41
C THR A 54 14.03 -16.63 9.44
N ASP A 55 14.07 -15.96 8.29
CA ASP A 55 14.02 -14.49 8.23
C ASP A 55 12.63 -13.93 8.55
N GLN A 56 11.56 -14.64 8.20
CA GLN A 56 10.20 -14.32 8.65
C GLN A 56 10.14 -14.33 10.17
N MET A 57 10.65 -15.37 10.83
CA MET A 57 10.68 -15.47 12.29
C MET A 57 11.54 -14.35 12.92
N ARG A 58 12.72 -14.06 12.38
CA ARG A 58 13.57 -12.95 12.84
C ARG A 58 12.88 -11.59 12.72
N LEU A 59 12.23 -11.33 11.58
CA LEU A 59 11.53 -10.07 11.35
C LEU A 59 10.38 -9.92 12.34
N VAL A 60 9.54 -10.94 12.46
CA VAL A 60 8.39 -10.96 13.39
C VAL A 60 8.85 -10.78 14.83
N TYR A 61 9.89 -11.49 15.26
CA TYR A 61 10.46 -11.36 16.60
C TYR A 61 10.99 -9.95 16.87
N ASN A 62 11.78 -9.39 15.95
CA ASN A 62 12.34 -8.05 16.09
C ASN A 62 11.24 -6.99 16.16
N MET A 63 10.27 -7.02 15.25
CA MET A 63 9.17 -6.05 15.25
C MET A 63 8.28 -6.17 16.50
N SER A 64 8.09 -7.40 16.99
CA SER A 64 7.28 -7.65 18.18
C SER A 64 7.97 -7.22 19.48
N ASN A 65 9.30 -7.27 19.57
CA ASN A 65 10.04 -7.06 20.82
C ASN A 65 10.89 -5.78 20.86
N TRP A 66 11.04 -5.05 19.76
CA TRP A 66 11.84 -3.82 19.73
C TRP A 66 11.08 -2.61 20.29
N GLU A 67 10.93 -2.56 21.62
CA GLU A 67 10.13 -1.54 22.31
C GLU A 67 10.62 -0.10 22.06
N GLU A 68 11.92 0.13 21.93
CA GLU A 68 12.49 1.45 21.62
C GLU A 68 12.03 2.02 20.26
N LYS A 69 11.59 1.14 19.34
CA LYS A 69 11.08 1.55 18.02
C LYS A 69 9.57 1.68 17.98
N LYS A 70 8.88 1.53 19.12
CA LYS A 70 7.43 1.67 19.21
C LYS A 70 7.05 3.05 19.75
N PRO A 71 6.03 3.70 19.16
CA PRO A 71 5.34 3.32 17.93
C PRO A 71 6.24 3.49 16.69
N GLY A 72 5.99 2.70 15.65
CA GLY A 72 6.82 2.71 14.45
C GLY A 72 6.07 2.34 13.17
N ILE A 73 6.44 2.97 12.07
CA ILE A 73 6.01 2.61 10.72
C ILE A 73 7.16 1.87 10.05
N TYR A 74 6.96 0.58 9.81
CA TYR A 74 7.86 -0.25 9.04
C TYR A 74 7.37 -0.27 7.59
N HIS A 75 8.23 0.10 6.65
CA HIS A 75 7.89 0.09 5.23
C HIS A 75 8.93 -0.66 4.42
N GLY A 76 8.51 -1.33 3.35
CA GLY A 76 9.42 -2.11 2.53
C GLY A 76 8.71 -2.88 1.41
N HIS A 77 9.48 -3.39 0.45
CA HIS A 77 8.98 -4.24 -0.63
C HIS A 77 8.90 -5.69 -0.15
N LEU A 78 7.90 -5.99 0.67
CA LEU A 78 7.64 -7.31 1.23
C LEU A 78 6.19 -7.72 0.96
N ALA A 79 5.96 -9.01 0.71
CA ALA A 79 4.61 -9.55 0.64
C ALA A 79 4.01 -9.74 2.05
N TYR A 80 2.70 -9.87 2.13
CA TYR A 80 1.97 -10.11 3.37
C TYR A 80 2.57 -11.26 4.17
N LEU A 81 2.80 -10.99 5.44
CA LEU A 81 3.38 -11.92 6.41
C LEU A 81 2.40 -12.10 7.55
N ASP A 82 1.90 -13.30 7.76
CA ASP A 82 0.97 -13.55 8.85
C ASP A 82 1.72 -13.71 10.17
N PHE A 83 1.68 -12.67 11.02
CA PHE A 83 2.32 -12.66 12.33
C PHE A 83 1.69 -13.70 13.28
N ASN A 84 0.41 -14.08 13.10
CA ASN A 84 -0.25 -15.08 13.95
C ASN A 84 0.44 -16.45 13.87
N ARG A 85 1.03 -16.77 12.72
CA ARG A 85 1.75 -18.05 12.51
C ARG A 85 3.00 -18.21 13.36
N PHE A 86 3.50 -17.14 13.95
CA PHE A 86 4.75 -17.14 14.72
C PHE A 86 4.55 -17.03 16.23
N GLY A 87 3.30 -17.11 16.71
CA GLY A 87 2.99 -17.14 18.15
C GLY A 87 3.34 -15.84 18.89
N VAL A 88 3.35 -14.70 18.19
CA VAL A 88 3.61 -13.40 18.81
C VAL A 88 2.33 -12.74 19.31
N ASN A 89 2.44 -12.07 20.45
CA ASN A 89 1.32 -11.37 21.09
C ASN A 89 1.03 -9.98 20.51
N VAL A 90 1.85 -9.51 19.56
CA VAL A 90 1.72 -8.18 18.95
C VAL A 90 1.43 -8.36 17.47
N GLN A 91 0.22 -7.97 17.06
CA GLN A 91 -0.18 -7.91 15.67
C GLN A 91 0.02 -6.49 15.15
N PRO A 92 0.79 -6.29 14.06
CA PRO A 92 0.92 -4.99 13.42
C PRO A 92 -0.37 -4.62 12.67
N LEU A 93 -0.61 -3.32 12.50
CA LEU A 93 -1.63 -2.83 11.58
C LEU A 93 -1.05 -2.83 10.17
N TYR A 94 -1.63 -3.59 9.26
CA TYR A 94 -1.26 -3.53 7.84
C TYR A 94 -2.01 -2.41 7.15
N ILE A 95 -1.31 -1.58 6.40
CA ILE A 95 -1.92 -0.62 5.47
C ILE A 95 -1.23 -0.74 4.12
N ASN A 96 -1.94 -0.37 3.05
CA ASN A 96 -1.32 -0.36 1.73
C ASN A 96 -2.00 0.62 0.77
N ILE A 97 -1.33 0.88 -0.35
CA ILE A 97 -1.87 1.62 -1.49
C ILE A 97 -1.63 0.78 -2.73
N ILE A 98 -2.69 0.55 -3.50
CA ILE A 98 -2.63 -0.12 -4.80
C ILE A 98 -2.89 0.89 -5.94
N ARG A 99 -2.76 0.45 -7.19
CA ARG A 99 -3.04 1.27 -8.38
C ARG A 99 -3.69 0.42 -9.45
N ASN A 100 -4.37 1.09 -10.38
CA ASN A 100 -4.81 0.45 -11.61
C ASN A 100 -3.66 -0.40 -12.24
N PRO A 101 -3.88 -1.70 -12.51
CA PRO A 101 -2.82 -2.59 -12.97
C PRO A 101 -2.14 -2.17 -14.28
N LEU A 102 -2.91 -1.60 -15.21
CA LEU A 102 -2.39 -1.13 -16.49
C LEU A 102 -1.50 0.10 -16.29
N GLU A 103 -1.99 1.11 -15.57
CA GLU A 103 -1.20 2.31 -15.30
C GLU A 103 0.07 2.00 -14.49
N ARG A 104 -0.02 1.07 -13.55
CA ARG A 104 1.12 0.55 -12.80
C ARG A 104 2.15 -0.06 -13.74
N LEU A 105 1.72 -0.94 -14.65
CA LEU A 105 2.61 -1.56 -15.64
C LEU A 105 3.31 -0.50 -16.48
N VAL A 106 2.54 0.42 -17.06
CA VAL A 106 3.06 1.52 -17.89
C VAL A 106 4.07 2.33 -17.10
N SER A 107 3.75 2.72 -15.86
CA SER A 107 4.65 3.50 -15.01
C SER A 107 5.94 2.74 -14.71
N HIS A 108 5.87 1.44 -14.42
CA HIS A 108 7.06 0.62 -14.13
C HIS A 108 7.92 0.39 -15.37
N TYR A 109 7.29 0.07 -16.52
CA TYR A 109 7.96 -0.20 -17.78
C TYR A 109 8.84 0.96 -18.23
N TYR A 110 8.33 2.19 -18.11
CA TYR A 110 9.08 3.39 -18.47
C TYR A 110 10.00 3.90 -17.36
N PHE A 111 9.70 3.62 -16.09
CA PHE A 111 10.57 3.94 -14.97
C PHE A 111 11.95 3.30 -15.10
N ILE A 112 12.02 2.02 -15.49
CA ILE A 112 13.31 1.33 -15.65
C ILE A 112 14.13 1.79 -16.87
N ARG A 113 13.50 2.55 -17.79
CA ARG A 113 14.10 3.09 -19.03
C ARG A 113 14.49 4.56 -18.95
N TYR A 114 13.69 5.36 -18.25
CA TYR A 114 13.85 6.82 -18.19
C TYR A 114 14.05 7.37 -16.78
N GLY A 115 13.92 6.53 -15.75
CA GLY A 115 14.09 6.93 -14.36
C GLY A 115 12.94 7.76 -13.79
N ASP A 116 13.28 8.55 -12.77
CA ASP A 116 12.36 9.44 -12.07
C ASP A 116 12.98 10.83 -11.86
N ASP A 117 12.11 11.79 -11.50
CA ASP A 117 12.47 13.18 -11.22
C ASP A 117 13.20 13.39 -9.87
N LEU A 118 13.10 12.44 -8.94
CA LEU A 118 13.66 12.55 -7.59
C LEU A 118 15.15 12.20 -7.57
N MET A 119 15.57 11.23 -8.39
CA MET A 119 16.94 10.75 -8.50
C MET A 119 17.39 10.67 -9.97
N PRO A 120 17.51 11.82 -10.66
CA PRO A 120 17.81 11.86 -12.10
C PRO A 120 19.19 11.29 -12.45
N GLN A 121 20.12 11.32 -11.50
CA GLN A 121 21.50 10.81 -11.69
C GLN A 121 21.60 9.28 -11.55
N ARG A 122 20.52 8.60 -11.14
CA ARG A 122 20.55 7.15 -10.93
C ARG A 122 20.44 6.43 -12.26
N VAL A 123 21.43 5.58 -12.56
CA VAL A 123 21.39 4.71 -13.74
C VAL A 123 20.51 3.49 -13.46
N TYR A 124 19.51 3.30 -14.32
CA TYR A 124 18.60 2.15 -14.26
C TYR A 124 19.02 1.06 -15.26
N LYS A 125 18.63 -0.19 -14.97
CA LYS A 125 19.08 -1.39 -15.71
C LYS A 125 18.81 -1.33 -17.22
N LYS A 126 17.74 -0.64 -17.64
CA LYS A 126 17.30 -0.53 -19.04
C LYS A 126 17.41 0.90 -19.56
N MET A 127 18.22 1.74 -18.92
CA MET A 127 18.36 3.14 -19.31
C MET A 127 18.94 3.25 -20.73
N GLY A 128 18.29 4.05 -21.58
CA GLY A 128 18.64 4.20 -23.00
C GLY A 128 17.91 3.25 -23.95
N ASP A 129 17.20 2.24 -23.43
CA ASP A 129 16.27 1.44 -24.22
C ASP A 129 15.06 2.31 -24.64
N LYS A 130 14.84 2.42 -25.95
CA LYS A 130 13.78 3.23 -26.55
C LYS A 130 12.54 2.42 -26.93
N MET A 131 12.55 1.10 -26.72
CA MET A 131 11.43 0.21 -27.06
C MET A 131 10.17 0.65 -26.32
N THR A 132 9.11 0.95 -27.06
CA THR A 132 7.80 1.31 -26.51
C THR A 132 7.11 0.08 -25.93
N LEU A 133 6.10 0.30 -25.07
CA LEU A 133 5.33 -0.82 -24.55
C LEU A 133 4.57 -1.56 -25.66
N ASP A 134 4.10 -0.83 -26.68
CA ASP A 134 3.46 -1.40 -27.87
C ASP A 134 4.38 -2.34 -28.63
N GLU A 135 5.59 -1.89 -28.95
CA GLU A 135 6.62 -2.72 -29.60
C GLU A 135 6.95 -3.95 -28.75
N CYS A 136 7.12 -3.78 -27.44
CA CYS A 136 7.40 -4.88 -26.53
C CYS A 136 6.29 -5.94 -26.57
N VAL A 137 5.02 -5.52 -26.50
CA VAL A 137 3.86 -6.42 -26.48
C VAL A 137 3.63 -7.06 -27.85
N ALA A 138 3.88 -6.34 -28.94
CA ALA A 138 3.84 -6.89 -30.30
C ALA A 138 4.87 -8.01 -30.46
N LEU A 139 6.11 -7.78 -30.00
CA LEU A 139 7.23 -8.72 -30.05
C LEU A 139 7.19 -9.83 -28.99
N GLN A 140 6.19 -9.83 -28.09
CA GLN A 140 6.11 -10.75 -26.95
C GLN A 140 7.38 -10.76 -26.09
N HIS A 141 8.01 -9.59 -25.94
CA HIS A 141 9.31 -9.49 -25.29
C HIS A 141 9.19 -9.71 -23.76
N PRO A 142 10.18 -10.35 -23.11
CA PRO A 142 10.10 -10.70 -21.68
C PRO A 142 9.81 -9.53 -20.73
N ASP A 143 10.30 -8.32 -21.06
CA ASP A 143 10.14 -7.11 -20.24
C ASP A 143 8.68 -6.64 -20.06
N CYS A 144 7.75 -7.09 -20.91
CA CYS A 144 6.31 -6.82 -20.80
C CYS A 144 5.49 -8.12 -20.70
N SER A 145 6.15 -9.23 -20.33
CA SER A 145 5.49 -10.50 -20.09
C SER A 145 4.45 -10.39 -18.96
N THR A 146 3.54 -11.36 -18.93
CA THR A 146 2.50 -11.47 -17.89
C THR A 146 3.07 -11.57 -16.47
N ASN A 147 4.32 -11.99 -16.30
CA ASN A 147 4.98 -12.01 -15.00
C ASN A 147 5.14 -10.60 -14.40
N HIS A 148 5.25 -9.56 -15.24
CA HIS A 148 5.32 -8.17 -14.77
C HIS A 148 3.94 -7.57 -14.48
N LEU A 149 2.87 -8.19 -14.97
CA LEU A 149 1.48 -7.85 -14.61
C LEU A 149 1.12 -8.39 -13.22
N TRP A 150 1.56 -9.61 -12.90
CA TRP A 150 1.31 -10.28 -11.62
C TRP A 150 2.17 -9.69 -10.49
N MET A 151 1.63 -8.71 -9.78
CA MET A 151 2.37 -7.96 -8.76
C MET A 151 1.53 -7.65 -7.52
N GLN A 152 0.31 -7.14 -7.64
CA GLN A 152 -0.42 -6.70 -6.45
C GLN A 152 -0.99 -7.90 -5.72
N ILE A 153 -1.58 -8.86 -6.44
CA ILE A 153 -2.10 -10.10 -5.85
C ILE A 153 -1.05 -10.84 -5.01
N PRO A 154 0.16 -11.17 -5.50
CA PRO A 154 1.14 -11.88 -4.68
C PRO A 154 1.53 -11.12 -3.40
N PHE A 155 1.59 -9.79 -3.45
CA PHE A 155 1.92 -8.97 -2.28
C PHE A 155 0.85 -9.04 -1.18
N PHE A 156 -0.43 -9.19 -1.54
CA PHE A 156 -1.51 -9.37 -0.57
C PHE A 156 -1.75 -10.84 -0.21
N CYS A 157 -1.50 -11.77 -1.13
CA CYS A 157 -1.59 -13.20 -0.90
C CYS A 157 -0.53 -13.69 0.09
N GLY A 158 0.71 -13.18 -0.04
CA GLY A 158 1.77 -13.36 0.95
C GLY A 158 2.86 -14.37 0.58
N HIS A 159 3.38 -15.05 1.59
CA HIS A 159 4.57 -15.91 1.49
C HIS A 159 4.28 -17.38 1.09
N TYR A 160 3.15 -17.65 0.42
CA TYR A 160 2.79 -19.00 -0.04
C TYR A 160 3.24 -19.23 -1.48
N ALA A 161 3.65 -20.46 -1.82
CA ALA A 161 4.15 -20.79 -3.16
C ALA A 161 3.15 -20.43 -4.28
N GLU A 162 1.87 -20.75 -4.06
CA GLU A 162 0.77 -20.51 -4.99
C GLU A 162 0.55 -19.01 -5.27
N CYS A 163 0.90 -18.12 -4.33
CA CYS A 163 0.82 -16.66 -4.54
C CYS A 163 1.68 -16.19 -5.72
N TRP A 164 2.80 -16.87 -5.95
CA TRP A 164 3.83 -16.49 -6.93
C TRP A 164 3.68 -17.21 -8.26
N ILE A 165 2.57 -17.91 -8.47
CA ILE A 165 2.19 -18.52 -9.76
C ILE A 165 1.27 -17.53 -10.50
N PRO A 166 1.73 -16.89 -11.59
CA PRO A 166 0.94 -15.92 -12.32
C PRO A 166 -0.36 -16.53 -12.84
N GLY A 167 -1.49 -15.88 -12.55
CA GLY A 167 -2.79 -16.36 -13.01
C GLY A 167 -3.46 -17.38 -12.08
N SER A 168 -2.95 -17.59 -10.87
CA SER A 168 -3.59 -18.44 -9.87
C SER A 168 -4.87 -17.80 -9.32
N SER A 169 -6.00 -18.49 -9.47
CA SER A 169 -7.28 -18.06 -8.90
C SER A 169 -7.30 -18.20 -7.38
N TRP A 170 -6.58 -19.19 -6.83
CA TRP A 170 -6.43 -19.35 -5.38
C TRP A 170 -5.73 -18.13 -4.77
N ALA A 171 -4.67 -17.65 -5.43
CA ALA A 171 -3.92 -16.49 -4.97
C ALA A 171 -4.76 -15.21 -4.94
N LEU A 172 -5.66 -15.03 -5.93
CA LEU A 172 -6.63 -13.93 -5.94
C LEU A 172 -7.55 -13.99 -4.72
N GLU A 173 -8.17 -15.14 -4.46
CA GLU A 173 -9.09 -15.29 -3.33
C GLU A 173 -8.38 -15.12 -1.98
N MET A 174 -7.16 -15.63 -1.84
CA MET A 174 -6.34 -15.41 -0.66
C MET A 174 -5.97 -13.92 -0.48
N ALA A 175 -5.64 -13.22 -1.57
CA ALA A 175 -5.35 -11.78 -1.53
C ALA A 175 -6.57 -10.97 -1.09
N LYS A 176 -7.77 -11.26 -1.63
CA LYS A 176 -9.03 -10.63 -1.19
C LYS A 176 -9.33 -10.92 0.28
N HIS A 177 -9.15 -12.16 0.71
CA HIS A 177 -9.34 -12.57 2.10
C HIS A 177 -8.42 -11.77 3.03
N ASN A 178 -7.12 -11.73 2.73
CA ASN A 178 -6.15 -10.98 3.51
C ASN A 178 -6.47 -9.49 3.54
N LEU A 179 -6.84 -8.90 2.40
CA LEU A 179 -7.23 -7.49 2.33
C LEU A 179 -8.34 -7.15 3.33
N VAL A 180 -9.40 -7.97 3.41
CA VAL A 180 -10.54 -7.69 4.29
C VAL A 180 -10.25 -8.05 5.74
N GLN A 181 -9.55 -9.15 6.00
CA GLN A 181 -9.38 -9.68 7.37
C GLN A 181 -8.17 -9.11 8.09
N ASN A 182 -7.09 -8.80 7.36
CA ASN A 182 -5.76 -8.58 7.94
C ASN A 182 -5.23 -7.16 7.70
N TYR A 183 -5.79 -6.41 6.73
CA TYR A 183 -5.41 -5.01 6.52
C TYR A 183 -6.37 -4.08 7.22
N PHE A 184 -5.81 -3.08 7.90
CA PHE A 184 -6.54 -2.00 8.52
C PHE A 184 -7.19 -1.08 7.48
N LEU A 185 -6.43 -0.70 6.45
CA LEU A 185 -6.91 0.12 5.35
C LEU A 185 -6.06 -0.10 4.09
N VAL A 186 -6.72 -0.26 2.94
CA VAL A 186 -6.08 -0.30 1.63
C VAL A 186 -6.67 0.82 0.78
N GLY A 187 -5.84 1.78 0.39
CA GLY A 187 -6.22 2.87 -0.49
C GLY A 187 -5.82 2.60 -1.94
N VAL A 188 -6.18 3.54 -2.81
CA VAL A 188 -5.76 3.57 -4.22
C VAL A 188 -4.95 4.83 -4.50
N THR A 189 -4.01 4.73 -5.45
CA THR A 189 -3.06 5.81 -5.75
C THR A 189 -3.76 7.07 -6.25
N GLU A 190 -4.87 6.88 -6.96
CA GLU A 190 -5.67 7.94 -7.59
C GLU A 190 -6.45 8.76 -6.55
N GLU A 191 -6.70 8.21 -5.35
CA GLU A 191 -7.48 8.84 -4.26
C GLU A 191 -6.65 8.93 -2.96
N LEU A 192 -5.37 9.28 -3.10
CA LEU A 192 -4.43 9.31 -1.98
C LEU A 192 -4.81 10.35 -0.91
N GLU A 193 -5.47 11.44 -1.28
CA GLU A 193 -5.97 12.46 -0.35
C GLU A 193 -6.97 11.86 0.66
N ASP A 194 -7.98 11.16 0.16
CA ASP A 194 -8.99 10.46 0.97
C ASP A 194 -8.32 9.42 1.87
N PHE A 195 -7.34 8.67 1.35
CA PHE A 195 -6.61 7.68 2.13
C PHE A 195 -5.83 8.32 3.28
N VAL A 196 -5.14 9.44 3.03
CA VAL A 196 -4.41 10.20 4.05
C VAL A 196 -5.38 10.76 5.10
N ALA A 197 -6.52 11.33 4.68
CA ALA A 197 -7.54 11.85 5.58
C ALA A 197 -8.09 10.74 6.50
N MET A 198 -8.45 9.58 5.94
CA MET A 198 -8.92 8.43 6.72
C MET A 198 -7.89 7.96 7.75
N LEU A 199 -6.60 7.92 7.41
CA LEU A 199 -5.54 7.57 8.34
C LEU A 199 -5.32 8.63 9.42
N GLU A 200 -5.41 9.92 9.10
CA GLU A 200 -5.32 11.00 10.08
C GLU A 200 -6.41 10.90 11.15
N TYR A 201 -7.66 10.69 10.74
CA TYR A 201 -8.78 10.58 11.69
C TYR A 201 -8.76 9.25 12.46
N SER A 202 -8.35 8.16 11.83
CA SER A 202 -8.39 6.84 12.46
C SER A 202 -7.15 6.51 13.31
N LEU A 203 -5.98 7.05 12.94
CA LEU A 203 -4.69 6.81 13.60
C LEU A 203 -3.95 8.14 13.88
N PRO A 204 -4.55 9.08 14.63
CA PRO A 204 -4.02 10.44 14.81
C PRO A 204 -2.68 10.46 15.56
N ARG A 205 -2.31 9.41 16.31
CA ARG A 205 -0.98 9.31 16.92
C ARG A 205 0.14 9.33 15.89
N LEU A 206 -0.10 8.78 14.70
CA LEU A 206 0.89 8.69 13.63
C LEU A 206 0.67 9.78 12.58
N PHE A 207 -0.59 10.01 12.20
CA PHE A 207 -0.94 10.79 11.01
C PHE A 207 -1.59 12.15 11.30
N LYS A 208 -1.59 12.65 12.55
CA LYS A 208 -2.09 14.00 12.82
C LYS A 208 -1.29 15.05 12.04
N GLY A 209 -1.99 15.89 11.29
CA GLY A 209 -1.47 16.90 10.37
C GLY A 209 -1.00 16.36 9.02
N ALA A 210 -1.34 15.10 8.66
CA ALA A 210 -0.93 14.50 7.40
C ALA A 210 -1.70 15.06 6.21
N LEU A 211 -3.01 15.30 6.35
CA LEU A 211 -3.86 15.84 5.31
C LEU A 211 -3.41 17.26 4.93
N ASP A 212 -3.23 18.13 5.92
CA ASP A 212 -2.72 19.49 5.70
C ASP A 212 -1.37 19.47 4.99
N LEU A 213 -0.46 18.58 5.40
CA LEU A 213 0.86 18.44 4.79
C LEU A 213 0.77 17.91 3.35
N TYR A 214 -0.17 17.01 3.07
CA TYR A 214 -0.38 16.48 1.73
C TYR A 214 -0.97 17.55 0.78
N VAL A 215 -1.97 18.30 1.23
CA VAL A 215 -2.65 19.33 0.42
C VAL A 215 -1.74 20.55 0.19
N SER A 216 -1.02 21.01 1.22
CA SER A 216 -0.16 22.20 1.12
C SER A 216 1.27 21.91 0.67
N GLY A 217 1.71 20.65 0.70
CA GLY A 217 3.10 20.27 0.49
C GLY A 217 3.48 20.15 -0.97
N SER A 218 4.64 20.71 -1.33
CA SER A 218 5.26 20.52 -2.66
C SER A 218 5.75 19.09 -2.92
N LYS A 219 5.77 18.23 -1.89
CA LYS A 219 6.21 16.82 -1.95
C LYS A 219 5.06 15.80 -2.08
N SER A 220 3.83 16.25 -2.29
CA SER A 220 2.65 15.37 -2.42
C SER A 220 2.71 14.43 -3.63
N HIS A 221 3.39 14.84 -4.70
CA HIS A 221 3.56 14.05 -5.92
C HIS A 221 5.03 13.90 -6.34
N ILE A 222 5.81 13.18 -5.54
CA ILE A 222 7.23 12.92 -5.81
C ILE A 222 7.45 11.61 -6.57
N ARG A 223 8.60 11.52 -7.26
CA ARG A 223 9.07 10.32 -7.97
C ARG A 223 8.22 9.96 -9.19
N LYS A 224 7.90 10.98 -10.00
CA LYS A 224 7.19 10.79 -11.27
C LYS A 224 8.16 10.20 -12.28
N THR A 225 7.70 9.21 -13.04
CA THR A 225 8.47 8.69 -14.18
C THR A 225 8.66 9.79 -15.21
N SER A 226 9.91 10.06 -15.58
CA SER A 226 10.29 11.22 -16.41
C SER A 226 9.59 11.26 -17.78
N LYS A 227 9.36 10.09 -18.37
CA LYS A 227 8.66 9.95 -19.65
C LYS A 227 7.75 8.74 -19.61
N LYS A 228 6.49 8.91 -20.02
CA LYS A 228 5.52 7.82 -20.21
C LYS A 228 4.88 7.98 -21.58
N ILE A 229 4.71 6.87 -22.28
CA ILE A 229 3.98 6.84 -23.55
C ILE A 229 2.77 5.93 -23.31
N MET A 230 1.58 6.45 -23.54
CA MET A 230 0.37 5.65 -23.38
C MET A 230 0.34 4.57 -24.46
N PRO A 231 0.03 3.31 -24.11
CA PRO A 231 -0.08 2.24 -25.10
C PRO A 231 -1.27 2.47 -26.02
N SER A 232 -1.20 1.91 -27.23
CA SER A 232 -2.32 1.86 -28.16
C SER A 232 -3.48 1.00 -27.64
N ASP A 233 -4.69 1.26 -28.15
CA ASP A 233 -5.89 0.49 -27.81
C ASP A 233 -5.74 -1.01 -28.15
N GLU A 234 -5.00 -1.33 -29.20
CA GLU A 234 -4.67 -2.71 -29.57
C GLU A 234 -3.83 -3.40 -28.48
N THR A 235 -2.75 -2.74 -28.03
CA THR A 235 -1.91 -3.23 -26.94
C THR A 235 -2.69 -3.38 -25.64
N ILE A 236 -3.53 -2.39 -25.31
CA ILE A 236 -4.39 -2.43 -24.12
C ILE A 236 -5.31 -3.65 -24.20
N THR A 237 -6.01 -3.84 -25.32
CA THR A 237 -6.93 -4.96 -25.53
C THR A 237 -6.20 -6.30 -25.41
N LYS A 238 -4.99 -6.41 -25.98
CA LYS A 238 -4.16 -7.62 -25.90
C LYS A 238 -3.76 -7.95 -24.46
N LEU A 239 -3.37 -6.95 -23.68
CA LEU A 239 -3.05 -7.11 -22.25
C LEU A 239 -4.31 -7.51 -21.45
N GLN A 240 -5.43 -6.84 -21.69
CA GLN A 240 -6.71 -7.07 -20.99
C GLN A 240 -7.30 -8.46 -21.24
N ASN A 241 -6.98 -9.06 -22.39
CA ASN A 241 -7.39 -10.43 -22.70
C ASN A 241 -6.61 -11.52 -21.95
N THR A 242 -5.50 -11.18 -21.30
CA THR A 242 -4.75 -12.15 -20.51
C THR A 242 -5.45 -12.50 -19.20
N LYS A 243 -5.38 -13.77 -18.77
CA LYS A 243 -5.90 -14.21 -17.47
C LYS A 243 -5.31 -13.40 -16.32
N VAL A 244 -4.00 -13.14 -16.38
CA VAL A 244 -3.27 -12.40 -15.35
C VAL A 244 -3.81 -10.98 -15.17
N TRP A 245 -4.04 -10.25 -16.27
CA TRP A 245 -4.62 -8.91 -16.19
C TRP A 245 -6.02 -8.94 -15.60
N ARG A 246 -6.88 -9.88 -16.04
CA ARG A 246 -8.26 -9.98 -15.54
C ARG A 246 -8.30 -10.16 -14.03
N LEU A 247 -7.47 -11.04 -13.49
CA LEU A 247 -7.41 -11.27 -12.05
C LEU A 247 -6.85 -10.05 -11.29
N GLU A 248 -5.76 -9.44 -11.76
CA GLU A 248 -5.20 -8.21 -11.15
C GLU A 248 -6.21 -7.05 -11.16
N ASN A 249 -6.96 -6.90 -12.25
CA ASN A 249 -8.00 -5.88 -12.39
C ASN A 249 -9.20 -6.17 -11.48
N GLU A 250 -9.59 -7.43 -11.36
CA GLU A 250 -10.63 -7.86 -10.41
C GLU A 250 -10.22 -7.57 -8.96
N PHE A 251 -8.96 -7.86 -8.58
CA PHE A 251 -8.44 -7.51 -7.26
C PHE A 251 -8.43 -6.00 -7.01
N TYR A 252 -8.01 -5.21 -8.01
CA TYR A 252 -8.02 -3.74 -7.92
C TYR A 252 -9.43 -3.20 -7.69
N ASN A 253 -10.41 -3.64 -8.49
CA ASN A 253 -11.79 -3.19 -8.35
C ASN A 253 -12.40 -3.60 -7.01
N PHE A 254 -12.12 -4.83 -6.56
CA PHE A 254 -12.55 -5.29 -5.24
C PHE A 254 -12.03 -4.41 -4.11
N ALA A 255 -10.75 -4.05 -4.16
CA ALA A 255 -10.12 -3.18 -3.18
C ALA A 255 -10.64 -1.73 -3.27
N LEU A 256 -10.89 -1.23 -4.48
CA LEU A 256 -11.48 0.09 -4.73
C LEU A 256 -12.88 0.19 -4.12
N ASP A 257 -13.75 -0.79 -4.40
CA ASP A 257 -15.10 -0.85 -3.85
C ASP A 257 -15.07 -0.91 -2.31
N HIS A 258 -14.14 -1.69 -1.74
CA HIS A 258 -13.95 -1.76 -0.30
C HIS A 258 -13.48 -0.42 0.30
N PHE A 259 -12.52 0.24 -0.35
CA PHE A 259 -12.03 1.55 0.05
C PHE A 259 -13.13 2.62 0.01
N HIS A 260 -13.89 2.70 -1.08
CA HIS A 260 -15.02 3.62 -1.23
C HIS A 260 -16.11 3.39 -0.19
N PHE A 261 -16.41 2.13 0.13
CA PHE A 261 -17.34 1.79 1.20
C PHE A 261 -16.87 2.37 2.54
N LEU A 262 -15.60 2.16 2.91
CA LEU A 262 -15.05 2.69 4.16
C LEU A 262 -15.00 4.23 4.13
N ARG A 263 -14.53 4.85 3.04
CA ARG A 263 -14.52 6.31 2.85
C ARG A 263 -15.90 6.91 3.08
N LYS A 264 -16.94 6.32 2.47
CA LYS A 264 -18.34 6.75 2.65
C LYS A 264 -18.82 6.60 4.10
N LYS A 265 -18.28 5.66 4.88
CA LYS A 265 -18.67 5.44 6.28
C LYS A 265 -17.86 6.28 7.27
N THR A 266 -16.70 6.77 6.87
CA THR A 266 -15.80 7.54 7.73
C THR A 266 -15.86 9.04 7.45
N LEU A 267 -15.85 9.45 6.18
CA LEU A 267 -15.71 10.86 5.79
C LEU A 267 -17.03 11.49 5.32
N VAL A 268 -17.12 12.81 5.50
CA VAL A 268 -18.08 13.73 4.89
C VAL A 268 -17.37 15.00 4.45
N GLU A 269 -17.92 15.67 3.44
CA GLU A 269 -17.47 16.99 3.03
C GLU A 269 -18.21 18.06 3.85
N ALA A 270 -17.45 18.94 4.49
CA ALA A 270 -17.99 20.03 5.30
C ALA A 270 -17.81 21.39 4.60
N GLY A 271 -18.87 22.20 4.62
CA GLY A 271 -18.89 23.58 4.10
C GLY A 271 -18.83 23.68 2.57
N HIS A 272 -18.76 24.93 2.07
CA HIS A 272 -18.75 25.24 0.63
C HIS A 272 -17.39 25.05 -0.06
N GLY A 273 -16.49 24.25 0.52
CA GLY A 273 -15.11 24.06 0.05
C GLY A 273 -14.62 22.62 -0.05
N GLY A 274 -15.50 21.62 0.15
CA GLY A 274 -15.14 20.20 -0.02
C GLY A 274 -14.13 19.66 0.99
N VAL A 275 -13.97 20.31 2.16
CA VAL A 275 -13.01 19.86 3.19
C VAL A 275 -13.50 18.53 3.78
N LEU A 276 -12.62 17.52 3.75
CA LEU A 276 -12.90 16.20 4.30
C LEU A 276 -12.82 16.24 5.83
N VAL A 277 -13.89 15.80 6.50
CA VAL A 277 -13.94 15.65 7.96
C VAL A 277 -14.51 14.30 8.37
N ASP A 278 -14.14 13.84 9.56
CA ASP A 278 -14.71 12.64 10.17
C ASP A 278 -16.22 12.82 10.46
N ARG A 279 -17.01 11.78 10.20
CA ARG A 279 -18.46 11.76 10.47
C ARG A 279 -18.83 11.86 11.95
N GLY A 280 -17.85 11.68 12.84
CA GLY A 280 -18.07 11.68 14.27
C GLY A 280 -18.56 10.34 14.81
N GLN A 281 -18.59 10.27 16.13
CA GLN A 281 -18.99 9.07 16.87
C GLN A 281 -20.50 8.82 16.73
N ASN A 282 -20.87 7.75 16.03
CA ASN A 282 -22.27 7.33 15.83
C ASN A 282 -22.67 6.13 16.70
N PHE A 283 -22.09 5.99 17.89
CA PHE A 283 -22.47 4.95 18.87
C PHE A 283 -22.35 5.48 20.30
N VAL A 284 -23.18 4.97 21.21
CA VAL A 284 -23.13 5.29 22.65
C VAL A 284 -23.28 4.01 23.48
N TYR A 285 -22.58 3.94 24.61
CA TYR A 285 -22.71 2.82 25.54
C TYR A 285 -23.93 3.03 26.44
N GLY A 286 -24.97 2.20 26.25
CA GLY A 286 -26.17 2.20 27.06
C GLY A 286 -26.19 1.09 28.11
N LYS A 287 -27.01 1.24 29.16
CA LYS A 287 -27.35 0.19 30.14
C LYS A 287 -26.14 -0.46 30.86
N ILE A 288 -25.12 0.33 31.21
CA ILE A 288 -23.93 -0.14 31.95
C ILE A 288 -24.33 -0.57 33.37
N LYS A 289 -24.06 -1.83 33.72
CA LYS A 289 -24.31 -2.44 35.04
C LYS A 289 -23.11 -3.27 35.50
N PRO A 290 -22.91 -3.46 36.83
CA PRO A 290 -23.67 -2.85 37.92
C PRO A 290 -23.40 -1.35 38.01
N LYS A 291 -24.39 -0.57 38.46
CA LYS A 291 -24.13 0.83 38.84
C LYS A 291 -23.24 0.77 40.09
N LYS A 292 -22.14 1.54 40.10
CA LYS A 292 -21.35 1.69 41.33
C LYS A 292 -22.28 2.21 42.42
N SER A 293 -22.39 1.43 43.51
CA SER A 293 -23.12 1.78 44.74
C SER A 293 -22.56 3.04 45.36
#